data_AF-A0A3S1JZW9-F1
#
_entry.id   AF-A0A3S1JZW9-F1
#
_cell.length_a   1.000
_cell.length_b   1.000
_cell.length_c   1.000
_cell.angle_alpha   90.00
_cell.angle_beta   90.00
_cell.angle_gamma   90.00
#
_symmetry.space_group_name_H-M   'P 1'
#
loop_
_entity.id
_entity.type
_entity.pdbx_description
1 polymer ?
#
loop_
_entity_poly.entity_id
_entity_poly.type
_entity_poly.pdbx_seq_one_letter_code
_entity_poly.pdbx_strand_id
1 'polypeptide(L)' 'AAALGAAMLAASAIGWFPSPETAAEAMAAPPTRHVEPVEGLISGYRARKAIYRDLYRATRDIHARLDALSEASG' A
#
# COMPACT_ATOMS: atom_id res chain seq x y z
N ALA A 1 12.21 -1.70 3.19
CA ALA A 1 11.42 -0.68 3.89
C ALA A 1 11.38 -0.91 5.40
N ALA A 2 10.91 -2.07 5.89
CA ALA A 2 10.74 -2.33 7.33
C ALA A 2 12.00 -2.11 8.19
N ALA A 3 13.17 -2.61 7.76
CA ALA A 3 14.41 -2.44 8.52
C ALA A 3 14.87 -0.97 8.62
N LEU A 4 14.71 -0.18 7.55
CA LEU A 4 15.05 1.24 7.55
C LEU A 4 14.15 2.02 8.52
N GLY A 5 12.85 1.71 8.52
CA GLY A 5 11.91 2.30 9.48
C GLY A 5 12.25 1.95 10.93
N ALA A 6 12.64 0.69 11.21
CA ALA A 6 13.09 0.29 12.54
C ALA A 6 14.36 1.05 12.98
N ALA A 7 15.31 1.26 12.06
CA ALA A 7 16.53 2.03 12.34
C ALA A 7 16.22 3.51 12.62
N MET A 8 15.31 4.13 11.86
CA MET A 8 14.86 5.52 12.11
C MET A 8 14.26 5.66 13.51
N LEU A 9 13.37 4.75 13.90
CA LEU A 9 12.77 4.74 15.25
C LEU A 9 13.82 4.56 16.35
N ALA A 10 14.76 3.63 16.16
CA ALA A 10 15.84 3.40 17.12
C ALA A 10 16.73 4.64 17.27
N ALA A 11 17.10 5.30 16.16
CA ALA A 11 17.93 6.49 16.16
C ALA A 11 17.25 7.66 16.90
N SER A 12 15.94 7.84 16.74
CA SER A 12 15.19 8.83 17.53
C SER A 12 15.11 8.45 19.02
N ALA A 13 14.89 7.18 19.35
CA ALA A 13 14.78 6.71 20.73
C ALA A 13 16.07 6.92 21.55
N ILE A 14 17.23 6.81 20.90
CA ILE A 14 18.54 7.06 21.54
C ILE A 14 19.00 8.53 21.42
N GLY A 15 18.13 9.41 20.91
CA GLY A 15 18.38 10.85 20.83
C GLY A 15 19.34 11.30 19.73
N TRP A 16 19.71 10.43 18.78
CA TRP A 16 20.50 10.84 17.62
C TRP A 16 19.73 11.78 16.70
N PHE A 17 18.41 11.61 16.64
CA PHE A 17 17.51 12.57 16.01
C PHE A 17 16.45 13.03 17.02
N PRO A 18 16.03 14.31 16.98
CA PRO A 18 15.02 14.84 17.90
C PRO A 18 13.64 14.19 17.78
N SER A 19 13.32 13.66 16.59
CA SER A 19 12.07 12.95 16.32
C SER A 19 12.22 11.95 15.16
N PRO A 20 11.26 11.02 14.98
CA PRO A 20 11.22 10.12 13.82
C PRO A 20 11.14 10.84 12.48
N GLU A 21 10.45 11.99 12.43
CA GLU A 21 10.34 12.82 11.22
C GLU A 21 11.72 13.36 10.81
N THR A 22 12.51 13.87 11.75
CA THR A 22 13.88 14.33 11.46
C THR A 22 14.79 13.16 11.04
N ALA A 23 14.62 12.00 11.65
CA ALA A 23 15.34 10.78 11.22
C ALA A 23 14.95 10.38 9.79
N ALA A 24 13.67 10.47 9.43
CA ALA A 24 13.18 10.17 8.10
C ALA A 24 13.75 11.14 7.05
N GLU A 25 13.74 12.44 7.33
CA GLU A 25 14.31 13.47 6.44
C GLU A 25 15.81 13.26 6.20
N ALA A 26 16.56 12.84 7.24
CA ALA A 26 18.00 12.61 7.14
C ALA A 26 18.38 11.28 6.49
N MET A 27 17.57 10.23 6.68
CA MET A 27 17.91 8.86 6.32
C MET A 27 17.20 8.35 5.05
N ALA A 28 16.06 8.93 4.67
CA ALA A 28 15.33 8.49 3.48
C ALA A 28 16.03 8.97 2.22
N ALA A 29 16.34 8.03 1.32
CA ALA A 29 16.82 8.38 0.00
C ALA A 29 15.70 9.05 -0.82
N PRO A 30 16.03 10.04 -1.66
CA PRO A 30 15.07 10.61 -2.61
C PRO A 30 14.45 9.51 -3.49
N PRO A 31 13.17 9.67 -3.90
CA PRO A 31 12.55 8.73 -4.82
C PRO A 31 13.33 8.69 -6.15
N THR A 32 13.65 7.50 -6.62
CA THR A 32 14.38 7.31 -7.89
C THR A 32 13.51 7.58 -9.12
N ARG A 33 12.19 7.63 -8.95
CA ARG A 33 11.21 7.93 -9.99
C ARG A 33 9.96 8.54 -9.39
N HIS A 34 9.47 9.61 -10.00
CA HIS A 34 8.12 10.13 -9.80
C HIS A 34 7.24 9.69 -10.98
N VAL A 35 5.98 9.35 -10.70
CA VAL A 35 5.01 9.01 -11.75
C VAL A 35 3.77 9.86 -11.54
N GLU A 36 3.57 10.79 -12.47
CA GLU A 36 2.39 11.65 -12.45
C GLU A 36 1.15 10.93 -13.01
N PRO A 37 -0.05 11.24 -12.50
CA PRO A 37 -1.28 10.81 -13.12
C PRO A 37 -1.36 11.26 -14.58
N VAL A 38 -1.80 10.37 -15.47
CA VAL A 38 -2.13 10.74 -16.84
C VAL A 38 -3.54 11.32 -16.83
N GLU A 39 -3.67 12.63 -17.01
CA GLU A 39 -4.93 13.38 -16.84
C GLU A 39 -6.11 12.74 -17.60
N GLY A 40 -5.88 12.39 -18.87
CA GLY A 40 -6.90 11.75 -19.73
C GLY A 40 -7.38 10.37 -19.26
N LEU A 41 -6.68 9.71 -18.34
CA LEU A 41 -7.06 8.40 -17.81
C LEU A 41 -7.83 8.49 -16.48
N ILE A 42 -7.79 9.63 -15.78
CA ILE A 42 -8.30 9.74 -14.41
C ILE A 42 -9.80 9.46 -14.35
N SER A 43 -10.61 10.11 -15.19
CA SER A 43 -12.06 9.95 -15.19
C SER A 43 -12.46 8.50 -15.51
N GLY A 44 -11.81 7.90 -16.51
CA GLY A 44 -12.02 6.51 -16.90
C GLY A 44 -11.69 5.52 -15.78
N TYR A 45 -10.58 5.71 -15.07
CA TYR A 45 -10.22 4.86 -13.94
C TYR A 45 -11.13 5.06 -12.73
N ARG A 46 -11.61 6.29 -12.47
CA ARG A 46 -12.58 6.53 -11.39
C ARG A 46 -13.89 5.78 -11.64
N ALA A 47 -14.43 5.85 -12.86
CA ALA A 47 -15.63 5.11 -13.23
C ALA A 47 -15.42 3.59 -13.10
N ARG A 48 -14.31 3.07 -13.64
CA ARG A 48 -13.97 1.64 -13.52
C ARG A 48 -13.80 1.19 -12.07
N LYS A 49 -13.20 2.01 -11.21
CA LYS A 49 -13.03 1.71 -9.78
C LYS A 49 -14.37 1.58 -9.05
N ALA A 50 -15.35 2.40 -9.40
CA ALA A 50 -16.69 2.30 -8.83
C ALA A 50 -17.35 0.96 -9.19
N ILE A 51 -17.33 0.59 -10.47
CA ILE A 51 -17.85 -0.70 -10.96
C ILE A 51 -17.13 -1.87 -10.27
N TYR A 52 -15.79 -1.82 -10.22
CA TYR A 52 -14.99 -2.85 -9.57
C TYR A 52 -15.36 -3.03 -8.10
N ARG A 53 -15.56 -1.94 -7.35
CA ARG A 53 -15.95 -2.01 -5.94
C ARG A 53 -17.29 -2.72 -5.76
N ASP A 54 -18.25 -2.45 -6.64
CA ASP A 54 -19.58 -3.03 -6.56
C ASP A 54 -19.53 -4.52 -6.92
N LEU A 55 -18.78 -4.87 -7.98
CA LEU A 55 -18.52 -6.25 -8.38
C LEU A 55 -17.83 -7.05 -7.26
N TYR A 56 -16.74 -6.52 -6.69
CA TYR A 56 -16.00 -7.18 -5.62
C TYR A 56 -16.90 -7.43 -4.41
N ARG A 57 -17.67 -6.44 -3.97
CA ARG A 57 -18.60 -6.60 -2.85
C ARG A 57 -19.64 -7.69 -3.10
N ALA A 58 -20.21 -7.75 -4.31
CA ALA A 58 -21.22 -8.73 -4.66
C ALA A 58 -20.67 -10.17 -4.75
N THR A 59 -19.37 -10.33 -5.00
CA THR A 59 -18.80 -11.62 -5.39
C THR A 59 -17.76 -12.19 -4.41
N ARG A 60 -17.21 -11.39 -3.50
CA ARG A 60 -16.11 -11.81 -2.61
C ARG A 60 -16.45 -13.03 -1.76
N ASP A 61 -17.68 -13.12 -1.23
CA ASP A 61 -18.06 -14.19 -0.31
C ASP A 61 -18.29 -15.50 -1.08
N ILE A 62 -18.74 -15.42 -2.33
CA ILE A 62 -18.89 -16.57 -3.23
C ILE A 62 -17.50 -17.11 -3.59
N HIS A 63 -16.56 -16.24 -3.96
CA HIS A 63 -15.19 -16.68 -4.29
C HIS A 63 -14.50 -17.32 -3.08
N ALA A 64 -14.63 -16.74 -1.87
CA ALA A 64 -14.06 -17.33 -0.66
C ALA A 64 -14.61 -18.75 -0.38
N ARG A 65 -15.90 -18.98 -0.64
CA ARG A 65 -16.52 -20.32 -0.50
C ARG A 65 -16.06 -21.30 -1.58
N LEU A 66 -15.85 -20.82 -2.81
CA LEU A 66 -15.33 -21.63 -3.91
C LEU A 66 -13.89 -22.05 -3.64
N ASP A 67 -13.05 -21.14 -3.14
CA ASP A 67 -11.67 -21.43 -2.76
C ASP A 67 -11.60 -22.49 -1.65
N ALA A 68 -12.38 -22.32 -0.57
CA ALA A 68 -12.46 -23.30 0.52
C ALA A 68 -12.94 -24.68 0.05
N LEU A 69 -13.89 -24.73 -0.90
CA LEU A 69 -14.33 -26.00 -1.49
C LEU A 69 -13.23 -26.66 -2.33
N SER A 70 -12.47 -25.86 -3.09
CA SER A 70 -11.34 -26.36 -3.89
C SER A 70 -10.24 -26.94 -3.00
N GLU A 71 -9.94 -26.31 -1.87
CA GLU A 71 -8.95 -26.83 -0.90
C GLU A 71 -9.42 -28.12 -0.22
N ALA A 72 -10.71 -28.25 0.07
CA ALA A 72 -11.26 -29.46 0.69
C ALA A 72 -11.38 -30.66 -0.26
N SER A 73 -11.29 -30.42 -1.57
CA SER A 73 -11.47 -31.44 -2.62
C SER A 73 -10.15 -31.91 -3.25
N GLY A 74 -9.01 -31.36 -2.83
CA GLY A 74 -7.65 -31.73 -3.25
C GLY A 74 -6.92 -32.52 -2.18
#